data_AF-A0A0Q9ETU4-F1
#
_entry.id   AF-A0A0Q9ETU4-F1
#
_cell.length_a   1.000
_cell.length_b   1.000
_cell.length_c   1.000
_cell.angle_alpha   90.00
_cell.angle_beta   90.00
_cell.angle_gamma   90.00
#
_symmetry.space_group_name_H-M   'P 1'
#
loop_
_entity.id
_entity.type
_entity.pdbx_description
1 polymer ?
#
loop_
_entity_poly.entity_id
_entity_poly.type
_entity_poly.pdbx_seq_one_letter_code
_entity_poly.pdbx_strand_id
1 'polypeptide(L)'
;MHWRRRFDDGSELVSVFHPVGRYPDGHWLESTGPARLRLGVDLDGGGWRWHLLSVALRGLPLPRVLFPRTDAYKRIEDGDRYRFAVAFSLFPLGELLRYEGALHAIPADPAVTVERVVT
;
A
#
# COMPACT_ATOMS: atom_id res chain seq x y z
N MET A 1 10.85 2.01 -2.27
CA MET A 1 9.84 2.71 -3.10
C MET A 1 9.24 3.83 -2.26
N HIS A 2 9.17 5.05 -2.78
CA HIS A 2 8.49 6.16 -2.12
C HIS A 2 7.12 6.33 -2.76
N TRP A 3 6.09 6.45 -1.93
CA TRP A 3 4.72 6.68 -2.36
C TRP A 3 4.20 7.93 -1.68
N ARG A 4 4.03 9.01 -2.44
CA ARG A 4 3.52 10.30 -1.96
C ARG A 4 2.12 10.52 -2.52
N ARG A 5 1.17 10.80 -1.64
CA ARG A 5 -0.20 11.17 -1.96
C ARG A 5 -0.46 12.58 -1.45
N ARG A 6 -1.22 13.35 -2.20
CA ARG A 6 -1.79 14.62 -1.76
C ARG A 6 -3.30 14.53 -1.94
N PHE A 7 -4.05 14.91 -0.91
CA PHE A 7 -5.50 14.93 -0.89
C PHE A 7 -6.04 16.34 -1.17
N ASP A 8 -7.33 16.45 -1.47
CA ASP A 8 -7.97 17.70 -1.90
C ASP A 8 -7.92 18.80 -0.82
N ASP A 9 -7.86 18.41 0.46
CA ASP A 9 -7.67 19.31 1.60
C ASP A 9 -6.23 19.81 1.77
N GLY A 10 -5.32 19.41 0.89
CA GLY A 10 -3.89 19.73 0.94
C GLY A 10 -3.07 18.82 1.84
N SER A 11 -3.69 17.88 2.55
CA SER A 11 -2.98 16.90 3.37
C SER A 11 -2.07 16.04 2.49
N GLU A 12 -0.85 15.79 2.96
CA GLU A 12 0.10 14.90 2.30
C GLU A 12 0.37 13.66 3.12
N LEU A 13 0.42 12.51 2.44
CA LEU A 13 0.77 11.23 3.03
C LEU A 13 1.91 10.59 2.26
N VAL A 14 3.08 10.55 2.90
CA VAL A 14 4.30 9.93 2.36
C VAL A 14 4.55 8.59 3.06
N SER A 15 4.76 7.57 2.25
CA SER A 15 5.04 6.21 2.68
C SER A 15 6.30 5.69 2.02
N VAL A 16 7.20 5.11 2.81
CA VAL A 16 8.42 4.47 2.31
C VAL A 16 8.28 2.96 2.46
N PHE A 17 8.41 2.25 1.34
CA PHE A 17 8.30 0.81 1.24
C PHE A 17 9.67 0.18 1.00
N HIS A 18 10.05 -0.74 1.89
CA HIS A 18 11.27 -1.54 1.78
C HIS A 18 10.92 -3.02 1.65
N PRO A 19 11.34 -3.72 0.58
CA PRO A 19 11.11 -5.15 0.44
C PRO A 19 12.07 -5.93 1.35
N VAL A 20 11.59 -7.00 1.97
CA VAL A 20 12.37 -7.89 2.82
C VAL A 20 12.14 -9.34 2.37
N GLY A 21 13.22 -10.07 2.10
CA GLY A 21 13.15 -11.46 1.65
C GLY A 21 12.72 -11.60 0.18
N ARG A 22 12.12 -12.74 -0.16
CA ARG A 22 11.66 -13.08 -1.51
C ARG A 22 10.30 -13.74 -1.44
N TYR A 23 9.46 -13.51 -2.45
CA TYR A 23 8.19 -14.21 -2.58
C TYR A 23 8.42 -15.74 -2.59
N PRO A 24 7.57 -16.55 -1.92
CA PRO A 24 6.32 -16.17 -1.24
C PRO A 24 6.48 -15.69 0.21
N ASP A 25 7.60 -15.94 0.87
CA ASP A 25 7.77 -15.67 2.31
C ASP A 25 8.19 -14.23 2.64
N GLY A 26 8.49 -13.46 1.60
CA GLY A 26 8.88 -12.06 1.69
C GLY A 26 7.71 -11.14 2.09
N HIS A 27 8.06 -9.95 2.56
CA HIS A 27 7.09 -8.93 2.92
C HIS A 27 7.64 -7.53 2.64
N TRP A 28 6.76 -6.56 2.71
CA TRP A 28 7.11 -5.14 2.63
C TRP A 28 7.03 -4.50 4.00
N LEU A 29 8.04 -3.70 4.32
CA LEU A 29 8.02 -2.77 5.44
C LEU A 29 7.55 -1.42 4.92
N GLU A 30 6.36 -0.99 5.33
CA GLU A 30 5.87 0.35 5.07
C GLU A 30 6.13 1.26 6.27
N SER A 31 6.68 2.43 5.99
CA SER A 31 6.95 3.49 6.96
C SER A 31 6.16 4.74 6.61
N THR A 32 5.17 5.09 7.44
CA THR A 32 4.26 6.21 7.22
C THR A 32 4.12 7.01 8.51
N GLY A 33 4.81 8.14 8.61
CA GLY A 33 4.94 8.90 9.85
C GLY A 33 5.42 8.03 11.02
N PRO A 34 4.74 8.03 12.19
CA PRO A 34 5.10 7.20 13.34
C PRO A 34 4.71 5.73 13.20
N ALA A 35 3.97 5.37 12.15
CA ALA A 35 3.51 4.01 11.92
C ALA A 35 4.53 3.21 11.10
N ARG A 36 4.64 1.93 11.44
CA ARG A 36 5.41 0.91 10.73
C ARG A 36 4.52 -0.30 10.50
N LEU A 37 4.34 -0.70 9.26
CA LEU A 37 3.49 -1.82 8.88
C LEU A 37 4.34 -2.91 8.21
N ARG A 38 4.05 -4.17 8.53
CA ARG A 38 4.55 -5.33 7.78
C ARG A 38 3.42 -5.84 6.91
N LEU A 39 3.65 -5.87 5.60
CA LEU A 39 2.64 -6.21 4.60
C LEU A 39 3.11 -7.42 3.78
N GLY A 40 2.38 -8.53 3.90
CA GLY A 40 2.51 -9.67 3.00
C GLY A 40 1.78 -9.41 1.69
N VAL A 41 2.13 -10.19 0.66
CA VAL A 41 1.47 -10.14 -0.65
C VAL A 41 1.04 -11.54 -1.03
N ASP A 42 -0.25 -11.70 -1.26
CA ASP A 42 -0.81 -12.90 -1.87
C ASP A 42 -1.11 -12.61 -3.34
N LEU A 43 -0.71 -13.52 -4.22
CA LEU A 43 -1.05 -13.46 -5.64
C LEU A 43 -2.34 -14.23 -5.88
N ASP A 44 -3.35 -13.59 -6.46
CA ASP A 44 -4.69 -14.16 -6.63
C ASP A 44 -5.29 -13.73 -7.98
N GLY A 45 -5.63 -14.70 -8.82
CA GLY A 45 -6.41 -14.48 -10.06
C GLY A 45 -5.82 -13.44 -11.02
N GLY A 46 -4.48 -13.42 -11.19
CA GLY A 46 -3.80 -12.43 -12.03
C GLY A 46 -3.64 -11.05 -11.39
N GLY A 47 -3.97 -10.90 -10.11
CA GLY A 47 -3.73 -9.72 -9.31
C GLY A 47 -2.87 -10.01 -8.08
N TRP A 48 -2.78 -9.01 -7.20
CA TRP A 48 -2.21 -9.18 -5.87
C TRP A 48 -3.12 -8.54 -4.82
N ARG A 49 -3.05 -9.09 -3.61
CA ARG A 49 -3.72 -8.56 -2.42
C ARG A 49 -2.68 -8.37 -1.31
N TRP A 50 -2.79 -7.25 -0.61
CA TRP A 50 -1.95 -6.94 0.54
C TRP A 50 -2.58 -7.49 1.81
N HIS A 51 -1.76 -8.13 2.63
CA HIS A 51 -2.17 -8.71 3.90
C HIS A 51 -1.38 -8.07 5.04
N LEU A 52 -2.08 -7.42 5.96
CA LEU A 52 -1.43 -6.78 7.10
C LEU A 52 -0.97 -7.82 8.12
N LEU A 53 0.35 -7.95 8.29
CA LEU A 53 0.96 -8.93 9.20
C LEU A 53 1.16 -8.34 10.60
N SER A 54 1.61 -7.09 10.69
CA SER A 54 1.79 -6.39 11.96
C SER A 54 1.82 -4.88 11.80
N VAL A 55 1.42 -4.15 12.86
CA VAL A 55 1.62 -2.70 12.97
C VAL A 55 2.42 -2.39 14.23
N ALA A 56 3.34 -1.45 14.13
CA ALA A 56 3.94 -0.78 15.27
C ALA A 56 3.72 0.73 15.16
N LEU A 57 3.40 1.37 16.28
CA LEU A 57 3.25 2.82 16.39
C LEU A 57 4.31 3.35 17.35
N ARG A 58 5.14 4.27 16.89
CA ARG A 58 6.30 4.81 17.65
C ARG A 58 7.20 3.69 18.21
N GLY A 59 7.34 2.59 17.47
CA GLY A 59 8.17 1.43 17.85
C GLY A 59 7.47 0.40 18.73
N LEU A 60 6.26 0.67 19.24
CA LEU A 60 5.51 -0.27 20.06
C LEU A 60 4.56 -1.10 19.18
N PRO A 61 4.58 -2.45 19.25
CA PRO A 61 3.66 -3.28 18.50
C PRO A 61 2.22 -3.03 18.97
N LEU A 62 1.32 -2.81 18.02
CA LEU A 62 -0.10 -2.64 18.35
C LEU A 62 -0.74 -4.01 18.67
N PRO A 63 -1.66 -4.06 19.63
CA PRO A 63 -2.54 -5.21 19.80
C PRO A 63 -3.37 -5.45 18.53
N ARG A 64 -3.65 -6.72 18.20
CA ARG A 64 -4.45 -7.10 17.01
C ARG A 64 -5.85 -6.47 16.98
N VAL A 65 -6.44 -6.17 18.14
CA VAL A 65 -7.74 -5.49 18.24
C VAL A 65 -7.70 -4.04 17.74
N LEU A 66 -6.51 -3.42 17.72
CA LEU A 66 -6.26 -2.09 17.18
C LEU A 66 -5.64 -2.15 15.78
N PHE A 67 -5.56 -3.32 15.16
CA PHE A 67 -5.09 -3.39 13.78
C PHE A 67 -6.15 -2.77 12.89
N PRO A 68 -5.77 -1.82 12.01
CA PRO A 68 -6.67 -1.45 10.94
C PRO A 68 -6.88 -2.69 10.07
N ARG A 69 -8.14 -3.02 9.81
CA ARG A 69 -8.47 -3.97 8.76
C ARG A 69 -8.17 -3.27 7.44
N THR A 70 -7.18 -3.82 6.75
CA THR A 70 -6.75 -3.37 5.43
C THR A 70 -7.34 -4.31 4.38
N ASP A 71 -7.99 -3.74 3.38
CA ASP A 71 -8.32 -4.44 2.14
C ASP A 71 -7.71 -3.63 1.00
N ALA A 72 -6.56 -4.08 0.51
CA ALA A 72 -5.85 -3.40 -0.56
C ALA A 72 -5.46 -4.42 -1.62
N TYR A 73 -6.02 -4.27 -2.82
CA TYR A 73 -5.76 -5.18 -3.93
C TYR A 73 -5.60 -4.44 -5.24
N LYS A 74 -4.92 -5.10 -6.16
CA LYS A 74 -4.83 -4.70 -7.56
C LYS A 74 -5.16 -5.92 -8.42
N ARG A 75 -6.03 -5.74 -9.40
CA ARG A 75 -6.40 -6.76 -10.38
C ARG A 75 -6.18 -6.23 -11.79
N ILE A 76 -5.68 -7.10 -12.65
CA ILE A 76 -5.63 -6.87 -14.10
C ILE A 76 -6.99 -7.26 -14.66
N GLU A 77 -7.68 -6.32 -15.29
CA GLU A 77 -8.92 -6.58 -16.03
C GLU A 77 -8.59 -6.78 -17.52
N ASP A 78 -9.54 -7.29 -18.31
CA ASP A 78 -9.32 -7.57 -19.74
C ASP A 78 -8.82 -6.33 -20.50
N GLY A 79 -7.67 -6.46 -21.17
CA GLY A 79 -7.03 -5.40 -21.95
C GLY A 79 -5.89 -4.67 -21.22
N ASP A 80 -5.89 -3.34 -21.30
CA ASP A 80 -4.87 -2.44 -20.75
C ASP A 80 -5.29 -1.79 -19.41
N ARG A 81 -6.31 -2.34 -18.75
CA ARG A 81 -6.94 -1.74 -17.56
C ARG A 81 -6.57 -2.46 -16.29
N TYR A 82 -6.30 -1.67 -15.25
CA TYR A 82 -6.08 -2.15 -13.89
C TYR A 82 -7.14 -1.57 -12.98
N ARG A 83 -7.73 -2.42 -12.14
CA ARG A 83 -8.52 -1.95 -11.00
C ARG A 83 -7.69 -2.05 -9.74
N PHE A 84 -7.68 -0.98 -8.96
CA PHE A 84 -7.10 -0.98 -7.63
C PHE A 84 -8.15 -0.49 -6.63
N ALA A 85 -8.09 -1.07 -5.44
CA ALA A 85 -8.91 -0.64 -4.32
C ALA A 85 -8.06 -0.70 -3.06
N VAL A 86 -8.20 0.29 -2.20
CA VAL A 86 -7.52 0.39 -0.91
C VAL A 86 -8.54 0.90 0.11
N ALA A 87 -8.78 0.10 1.13
CA ALA A 87 -9.64 0.43 2.26
C ALA A 87 -8.91 0.18 3.57
N PHE A 88 -9.05 1.11 4.50
CA PHE A 88 -8.63 0.99 5.88
C PHE A 88 -9.82 1.23 6.79
N SER A 89 -10.05 0.32 7.73
CA SER A 89 -11.05 0.47 8.79
C SER A 89 -10.44 0.11 10.13
N LEU A 90 -10.83 0.76 11.21
CA LEU A 90 -10.31 0.51 12.55
C LEU A 90 -11.48 0.32 13.51
N PHE A 91 -11.47 -0.74 14.31
CA PHE A 91 -12.44 -0.86 15.40
C PHE A 91 -12.02 0.03 16.59
N PRO A 92 -12.92 0.83 17.19
CA PRO A 92 -14.35 0.97 16.89
C PRO A 92 -14.71 2.11 15.92
N LEU A 93 -13.72 2.84 15.39
CA LEU A 93 -13.93 4.04 14.55
C LEU A 93 -14.64 3.80 13.21
N GLY A 94 -14.67 2.56 12.70
CA GLY A 94 -15.27 2.23 11.41
C GLY A 94 -14.30 2.42 10.24
N GLU A 95 -14.81 2.74 9.04
CA GLU A 95 -13.99 3.02 7.86
C GLU A 95 -13.27 4.36 8.03
N LEU A 96 -11.94 4.34 7.93
CA LEU A 96 -11.09 5.53 8.04
C LEU A 96 -10.80 6.14 6.68
N LEU A 97 -10.61 5.28 5.67
CA LEU A 97 -10.23 5.70 4.32
C LEU A 97 -10.63 4.60 3.34
N ARG A 98 -11.25 4.98 2.23
CA ARG A 98 -11.42 4.11 1.06
C ARG A 98 -11.18 4.90 -0.21
N TYR A 99 -10.38 4.34 -1.10
CA TYR A 99 -10.24 4.83 -2.46
C TYR A 99 -10.08 3.66 -3.42
N GLU A 100 -10.71 3.79 -4.57
CA GLU A 100 -10.63 2.82 -5.64
C GLU A 100 -10.59 3.54 -6.98
N GLY A 101 -10.12 2.85 -8.00
CA GLY A 101 -10.10 3.39 -9.34
C GLY A 101 -9.76 2.38 -10.40
N ALA A 102 -10.07 2.75 -11.63
CA ALA A 102 -9.58 2.11 -12.83
C ALA A 102 -8.43 2.95 -13.40
N LEU A 103 -7.33 2.29 -13.75
CA LEU A 103 -6.16 2.90 -14.36
C LEU A 103 -5.92 2.25 -15.72
N HIS A 104 -5.49 3.05 -16.69
CA HIS A 104 -4.94 2.54 -17.93
C HIS A 104 -3.43 2.34 -17.79
N ALA A 105 -2.95 1.21 -18.29
CA ALA A 105 -1.55 0.92 -18.45
C ALA A 105 -0.97 1.84 -19.53
N ILE A 106 -0.37 2.96 -19.14
CA ILE A 106 0.45 3.73 -20.07
C ILE A 106 1.85 3.09 -20.01
N PRO A 107 2.42 2.66 -21.16
CA PRO A 107 3.79 2.16 -21.20
C PRO A 107 4.72 3.16 -20.55
N ALA A 108 5.66 2.69 -19.72
CA ALA A 108 6.67 3.55 -19.16
C ALA A 108 7.45 4.19 -20.32
N ASP A 109 7.44 5.52 -20.40
CA ASP A 109 8.25 6.24 -21.38
C ASP A 109 9.73 5.98 -21.03
N PRO A 110 10.51 5.35 -21.92
CA PRO A 110 11.92 5.09 -21.65
C PRO A 110 12.74 6.38 -21.41
N ALA A 111 12.22 7.55 -21.80
CA ALA A 111 12.85 8.85 -21.52
C ALA A 111 12.57 9.40 -20.12
N VAL A 112 11.54 8.90 -19.41
CA VAL A 112 11.25 9.30 -18.04
C VAL A 112 12.18 8.54 -17.10
N THR A 113 13.33 9.16 -16.82
CA THR A 113 14.22 8.70 -15.75
C THR A 113 13.48 8.88 -14.42
N VAL A 114 13.14 7.79 -13.76
CA VAL A 114 12.66 7.83 -12.38
C VAL A 114 13.82 8.32 -11.54
N GLU A 115 13.86 9.64 -11.27
CA GLU A 115 14.86 10.21 -10.38
C GLU A 115 14.77 9.49 -9.03
N ARG A 116 15.82 8.74 -8.71
CA ARG A 116 16.04 8.25 -7.36
C ARG A 116 16.26 9.48 -6.50
N VAL A 117 15.24 9.90 -5.76
CA VAL A 117 15.40 10.89 -4.71
C VAL A 117 16.28 10.26 -3.63
N VAL A 118 17.57 10.56 -3.69
CA VAL A 118 18.55 10.31 -2.63
C VAL A 118 18.51 11.54 -1.75
N THR A 119 18.07 11.40 -0.50
CA THR A 119 18.34 12.37 0.57
C THR A 119 18.29 11.66 1.91
#